data_AF-A0A7Y0A509-F1
#
_entry.id   AF-A0A7Y0A509-F1
#
_cell.length_a   1.000
_cell.length_b   1.000
_cell.length_c   1.000
_cell.angle_alpha   90.00
_cell.angle_beta   90.00
_cell.angle_gamma   90.00
#
_symmetry.space_group_name_H-M   'P 1'
#
loop_
_entity.id
_entity.type
_entity.pdbx_description
1 polymer ?
#
loop_
_entity_poly.entity_id
_entity_poly.type
_entity_poly.pdbx_seq_one_letter_code
_entity_poly.pdbx_strand_id
1 'polypeptide(L)'
;MNGQYFRKKIDQLWLELNNAVDQINRSDNGIISQAEEILMETDSAIRQMKELLRRYEFNNWSEEIRFFKITKPKFIAIYIYYSKVLSIEASRPYADPEVLKAYYKNERESLLHFYRENKEFITYYRRKSTYLDKKYFVRFKFDFKLKLSPELYSYDEEFSTSHDHLVSQILANDMLEQFLSGKINSDDNRESAVESAKQVEWTAPKVALTELLYALYLTKCFNGGQSDLAEIFRWAESSMNVNLGNFHKTLAELRLRKTDRSKFLSLLQQNFNQYLNDLDE
;
A
#
# COMPACT_ATOMS: atom_id res chain seq x y z
N MET A 1 2.33 -20.98 -26.21
CA MET A 1 1.65 -20.83 -24.90
C MET A 1 0.26 -20.25 -25.13
N ASN A 2 -0.83 -20.81 -24.58
CA ASN A 2 -2.19 -20.24 -24.76
C ASN A 2 -2.40 -19.00 -23.86
N GLY A 3 -3.17 -18.01 -24.32
CA GLY A 3 -3.40 -16.72 -23.64
C GLY A 3 -3.99 -16.83 -22.23
N GLN A 4 -4.83 -17.84 -21.95
CA GLN A 4 -5.33 -18.05 -20.58
C GLN A 4 -4.20 -18.43 -19.61
N TYR A 5 -3.26 -19.27 -20.04
CA TYR A 5 -2.11 -19.65 -19.23
C TYR A 5 -1.16 -18.47 -19.02
N PHE A 6 -0.89 -17.69 -20.08
CA PHE A 6 -0.09 -16.47 -19.99
C PHE A 6 -0.67 -15.49 -18.95
N ARG A 7 -1.96 -15.16 -19.05
CA ARG A 7 -2.65 -14.27 -18.10
C ARG A 7 -2.56 -14.79 -16.67
N LYS A 8 -2.85 -16.07 -16.45
CA LYS A 8 -2.75 -16.69 -15.11
C LYS A 8 -1.34 -16.56 -14.53
N LYS A 9 -0.30 -16.73 -15.34
CA LYS A 9 1.10 -16.56 -14.91
C LYS A 9 1.44 -15.12 -14.59
N ILE A 10 0.97 -14.15 -15.37
CA ILE A 10 1.15 -12.73 -15.07
C ILE A 10 0.39 -12.32 -13.81
N ASP A 11 -0.84 -12.80 -13.61
CA ASP A 11 -1.63 -12.53 -12.41
C ASP A 11 -0.97 -13.13 -11.16
N GLN A 12 -0.38 -14.33 -11.29
CA GLN A 12 0.41 -14.95 -10.23
C GLN A 12 1.66 -14.10 -9.90
N LEU A 13 2.44 -13.68 -10.90
CA LEU A 13 3.59 -12.80 -10.69
C LEU A 13 3.20 -11.48 -10.02
N TRP A 14 2.04 -10.92 -10.38
CA TRP A 14 1.53 -9.70 -9.77
C TRP A 14 1.20 -9.91 -8.29
N LEU A 15 0.53 -11.01 -7.96
CA LEU A 15 0.18 -11.35 -6.58
C LEU A 15 1.44 -11.57 -5.72
N GLU A 16 2.40 -12.33 -6.24
CA GLU A 16 3.68 -12.59 -5.57
C GLU A 16 4.45 -11.29 -5.31
N LEU A 17 4.55 -10.42 -6.32
CA LEU A 17 5.21 -9.12 -6.16
C LEU A 17 4.52 -8.24 -5.11
N ASN A 18 3.19 -8.11 -5.13
CA ASN A 18 2.50 -7.29 -4.11
C ASN A 18 2.68 -7.84 -2.70
N ASN A 19 2.62 -9.17 -2.54
CA ASN A 19 2.84 -9.78 -1.23
C ASN A 19 4.27 -9.50 -0.73
N ALA A 20 5.27 -9.59 -1.61
CA ALA A 20 6.66 -9.27 -1.26
C ALA A 20 6.80 -7.79 -0.88
N VAL A 21 6.24 -6.87 -1.68
CA VAL A 21 6.24 -5.42 -1.39
C VAL A 21 5.57 -5.13 -0.05
N ASP A 22 4.42 -5.73 0.23
CA ASP A 22 3.71 -5.55 1.51
C ASP A 22 4.49 -6.09 2.70
N GLN A 23 5.18 -7.23 2.54
CA GLN A 23 6.04 -7.78 3.59
C GLN A 23 7.25 -6.88 3.85
N ILE A 24 7.92 -6.42 2.80
CA ILE A 24 9.10 -5.55 2.93
C ILE A 24 8.73 -4.22 3.57
N ASN A 25 7.61 -3.60 3.16
CA ASN A 25 7.12 -2.35 3.76
C ASN A 25 6.73 -2.49 5.25
N ARG A 26 6.44 -3.71 5.72
CA ARG A 26 6.14 -4.01 7.14
C ARG A 26 7.36 -4.40 7.97
N SER A 27 8.51 -4.59 7.32
CA SER A 27 9.76 -4.86 8.03
C SER A 27 10.22 -3.60 8.77
N ASP A 28 10.94 -3.76 9.88
CA ASP A 28 11.54 -2.65 10.64
C ASP A 28 12.77 -2.03 9.94
N ASN A 29 12.96 -2.32 8.65
CA ASN A 29 14.06 -1.76 7.86
C ASN A 29 13.77 -0.30 7.49
N GLY A 30 14.83 0.51 7.37
CA GLY A 30 14.71 1.89 6.91
C GLY A 30 14.22 1.98 5.46
N ILE A 31 13.58 3.10 5.11
CA ILE A 31 12.97 3.33 3.79
C ILE A 31 13.92 3.08 2.60
N ILE A 32 15.22 3.36 2.78
CA ILE A 32 16.25 3.11 1.77
C ILE A 32 16.40 1.61 1.51
N SER A 33 16.62 0.81 2.57
CA SER A 33 16.73 -0.65 2.47
C SER A 33 15.46 -1.27 1.90
N GLN A 34 14.29 -0.81 2.37
CA GLN A 34 13.01 -1.27 1.83
C GLN A 34 12.89 -0.99 0.32
N ALA A 35 13.27 0.22 -0.12
CA ALA A 35 13.22 0.58 -1.53
C ALA A 35 14.19 -0.27 -2.37
N GLU A 36 15.41 -0.55 -1.88
CA GLU A 36 16.37 -1.41 -2.55
C GLU A 36 15.86 -2.85 -2.70
N GLU A 37 15.35 -3.45 -1.62
CA GLU A 37 14.77 -4.79 -1.64
C GLU A 37 13.59 -4.88 -2.60
N ILE A 38 12.69 -3.89 -2.59
CA ILE A 38 11.54 -3.85 -3.50
C ILE A 38 11.97 -3.67 -4.96
N LEU A 39 13.02 -2.89 -5.22
CA LEU A 39 13.59 -2.75 -6.57
C LEU A 39 14.14 -4.09 -7.07
N MET A 40 14.79 -4.89 -6.22
CA MET A 40 15.27 -6.22 -6.58
C MET A 40 14.11 -7.17 -6.92
N GLU A 41 13.08 -7.23 -6.07
CA GLU A 41 11.89 -8.06 -6.31
C GLU A 41 11.15 -7.64 -7.58
N THR A 42 11.02 -6.33 -7.80
CA THR A 42 10.35 -5.80 -8.99
C THR A 42 11.16 -6.08 -10.26
N ASP A 43 12.50 -5.94 -10.24
CA ASP A 43 13.35 -6.30 -11.38
C ASP A 43 13.23 -7.79 -11.72
N SER A 44 13.25 -8.67 -10.72
CA SER A 44 13.03 -10.11 -10.89
C SER A 44 11.69 -10.39 -11.55
N ALA A 45 10.60 -9.79 -11.07
CA ALA A 45 9.26 -9.96 -11.64
C ALA A 45 9.17 -9.45 -13.10
N ILE A 46 9.81 -8.31 -13.40
CA ILE A 46 9.87 -7.76 -14.77
C ILE A 46 10.63 -8.70 -15.71
N ARG A 47 11.77 -9.26 -15.28
CA ARG A 47 12.53 -10.23 -16.08
C ARG A 47 11.72 -11.49 -16.37
N GLN A 48 11.02 -12.03 -15.38
CA GLN A 48 10.13 -13.16 -15.56
C GLN A 48 8.98 -12.85 -16.52
N MET A 49 8.39 -11.65 -16.40
CA MET A 49 7.37 -11.18 -17.34
C MET A 49 7.89 -11.10 -18.78
N LYS A 50 9.11 -10.57 -18.99
CA LYS A 50 9.75 -10.52 -20.31
C LYS A 50 9.92 -11.92 -20.91
N GLU A 51 10.41 -12.87 -20.12
CA GLU A 51 10.58 -14.27 -20.54
C GLU A 51 9.26 -14.93 -20.93
N LEU A 52 8.19 -14.66 -20.17
CA LEU A 52 6.84 -15.12 -20.53
C LEU A 52 6.36 -14.49 -21.83
N LEU A 53 6.58 -13.19 -22.01
CA LEU A 53 6.13 -12.48 -23.21
C LEU A 53 6.85 -12.98 -24.47
N ARG A 54 8.16 -13.29 -24.40
CA ARG A 54 8.93 -13.86 -25.53
C ARG A 54 8.36 -15.18 -26.05
N ARG A 55 7.70 -15.96 -25.18
CA ARG A 55 7.09 -17.26 -25.53
C ARG A 55 5.61 -17.14 -25.87
N TYR A 56 5.11 -15.91 -25.97
CA TYR A 56 3.70 -15.59 -26.14
C TYR A 56 3.45 -14.72 -27.37
N GLU A 57 2.44 -15.11 -28.14
CA GLU A 57 1.93 -14.30 -29.23
C GLU A 57 0.50 -13.85 -28.89
N PHE A 58 0.23 -12.55 -29.02
CA PHE A 58 -1.09 -12.00 -28.75
C PHE A 58 -2.08 -12.45 -29.82
N ASN A 59 -3.28 -12.87 -29.41
CA ASN A 59 -4.27 -13.36 -30.36
C ASN A 59 -4.86 -12.23 -31.24
N ASN A 60 -4.85 -11.00 -30.73
CA ASN A 60 -5.33 -9.82 -31.43
C ASN A 60 -4.78 -8.54 -30.77
N TRP A 61 -4.93 -7.41 -31.46
CA TRP A 61 -4.47 -6.11 -30.97
C TRP A 61 -5.14 -5.69 -29.65
N SER A 62 -6.37 -6.12 -29.36
CA SER A 62 -7.05 -5.76 -28.11
C SER A 62 -6.34 -6.37 -26.90
N GLU A 63 -5.87 -7.61 -27.04
CA GLU A 63 -5.10 -8.29 -26.01
C GLU A 63 -3.73 -7.63 -25.79
N GLU A 64 -3.04 -7.27 -26.87
CA GLU A 64 -1.76 -6.55 -26.82
C GLU A 64 -1.92 -5.16 -26.18
N ILE A 65 -2.92 -4.39 -26.61
CA ILE A 65 -3.26 -3.09 -26.04
C ILE A 65 -3.53 -3.24 -24.54
N ARG A 66 -4.31 -4.24 -24.12
CA ARG A 66 -4.58 -4.47 -22.69
C ARG A 66 -3.30 -4.73 -21.93
N PHE A 67 -2.39 -5.53 -22.47
CA PHE A 67 -1.10 -5.81 -21.83
C PHE A 67 -0.27 -4.54 -21.64
N PHE A 68 -0.08 -3.74 -22.70
CA PHE A 68 0.76 -2.55 -22.68
C PHE A 68 0.12 -1.32 -22.03
N LYS A 69 -1.21 -1.22 -22.01
CA LYS A 69 -1.95 -0.11 -21.40
C LYS A 69 -2.29 -0.33 -19.92
N ILE A 70 -2.45 -1.59 -19.50
CA ILE A 70 -3.01 -1.93 -18.18
C ILE A 70 -2.10 -2.87 -17.38
N THR A 71 -1.64 -3.96 -17.99
CA THR A 71 -0.96 -5.03 -17.23
C THR A 71 0.51 -4.71 -16.94
N LYS A 72 1.33 -4.57 -17.99
CA LYS A 72 2.76 -4.24 -17.87
C LYS A 72 2.97 -2.95 -17.06
N PRO A 73 2.21 -1.85 -17.28
CA PRO A 73 2.49 -0.61 -16.60
C PRO A 73 2.47 -0.67 -15.07
N LYS A 74 1.67 -1.56 -14.48
CA LYS A 74 1.58 -1.72 -13.02
C LYS A 74 2.90 -2.16 -12.40
N PHE A 75 3.61 -3.08 -13.04
CA PHE A 75 4.89 -3.60 -12.55
C PHE A 75 5.99 -2.54 -12.69
N ILE A 76 6.07 -1.93 -13.88
CA ILE A 76 7.07 -0.89 -14.15
C ILE A 76 6.84 0.35 -13.27
N ALA A 77 5.59 0.67 -12.94
CA ALA A 77 5.27 1.78 -12.05
C ALA A 77 5.85 1.59 -10.64
N ILE A 78 5.80 0.37 -10.08
CA ILE A 78 6.43 0.06 -8.78
C ILE A 78 7.94 0.34 -8.85
N TYR A 79 8.60 -0.13 -9.91
CA TYR A 79 10.04 0.10 -10.09
C TYR A 79 10.38 1.59 -10.17
N ILE A 80 9.67 2.35 -11.02
CA ILE A 80 9.89 3.79 -11.18
C ILE A 80 9.65 4.52 -9.84
N TYR A 81 8.57 4.16 -9.13
CA TYR A 81 8.24 4.78 -7.85
C TYR A 81 9.35 4.57 -6.81
N TYR A 82 9.75 3.32 -6.56
CA TYR A 82 10.77 3.03 -5.55
C TYR A 82 12.17 3.51 -5.97
N SER A 83 12.49 3.54 -7.27
CA SER A 83 13.73 4.15 -7.77
C SER A 83 13.78 5.65 -7.45
N LYS A 84 12.66 6.36 -7.62
CA LYS A 84 12.56 7.78 -7.24
C LYS A 84 12.61 7.97 -5.73
N VAL A 85 11.88 7.16 -4.95
CA VAL A 85 11.93 7.22 -3.47
C VAL A 85 13.35 7.01 -2.97
N LEU A 86 14.07 6.03 -3.50
CA LEU A 86 15.47 5.77 -3.16
C LEU A 86 16.34 6.99 -3.48
N SER A 87 16.24 7.55 -4.69
CA SER A 87 16.98 8.75 -5.09
C SER A 87 16.71 9.94 -4.16
N ILE A 88 15.44 10.16 -3.81
CA ILE A 88 15.00 11.27 -2.96
C ILE A 88 15.46 11.09 -1.51
N GLU A 89 15.34 9.89 -0.95
CA GLU A 89 15.74 9.66 0.45
C GLU A 89 17.26 9.54 0.61
N ALA A 90 17.98 9.02 -0.40
CA ALA A 90 19.44 8.99 -0.40
C ALA A 90 20.06 10.40 -0.56
N SER A 91 19.39 11.29 -1.29
CA SER A 91 19.82 12.69 -1.47
C SER A 91 19.26 13.64 -0.39
N ARG A 92 18.55 13.09 0.61
CA ARG A 92 17.92 13.88 1.67
C ARG A 92 18.99 14.62 2.48
N PRO A 93 18.93 15.96 2.58
CA PRO A 93 19.88 16.72 3.37
C PRO A 93 19.63 16.52 4.87
N TYR A 94 20.70 16.55 5.67
CA TYR A 94 20.58 16.73 7.11
C TYR A 94 20.29 18.21 7.38
N ALA A 95 19.02 18.54 7.59
CA ALA A 95 18.57 19.91 7.78
C ALA A 95 17.32 19.97 8.67
N ASP A 96 17.01 21.18 9.14
CA ASP A 96 15.84 21.44 9.96
C ASP A 96 14.53 21.12 9.21
N PRO A 97 13.41 20.85 9.93
CA PRO A 97 12.14 20.45 9.33
C PRO A 97 11.64 21.35 8.19
N GLU A 98 11.81 22.67 8.32
CA GLU A 98 11.43 23.64 7.28
C GLU A 98 12.21 23.46 5.98
N VAL A 99 13.52 23.19 6.09
CA VAL A 99 14.39 22.95 4.94
C VAL A 99 14.04 21.61 4.28
N LEU A 100 13.73 20.58 5.08
CA LEU A 100 13.24 19.29 4.57
C LEU A 100 11.90 19.43 3.84
N LYS A 101 10.97 20.22 4.37
CA LYS A 101 9.69 20.51 3.71
C LYS A 101 9.89 21.22 2.38
N ALA A 102 10.81 22.19 2.32
CA ALA A 102 11.19 22.86 1.08
C ALA A 102 11.83 21.88 0.07
N TYR A 103 12.69 20.96 0.53
CA TYR A 103 13.27 19.90 -0.28
C TYR A 103 12.19 19.03 -0.94
N TYR A 104 11.25 18.48 -0.17
CA TYR A 104 10.18 17.66 -0.73
C TYR A 104 9.22 18.43 -1.65
N LYS A 105 8.97 19.72 -1.37
CA LYS A 105 8.23 20.60 -2.29
C LYS A 105 8.97 20.78 -3.62
N ASN A 106 10.29 20.93 -3.59
CA ASN A 106 11.10 21.03 -4.80
C ASN A 106 11.06 19.74 -5.62
N GLU A 107 11.14 18.57 -4.98
CA GLU A 107 10.96 17.28 -5.67
C GLU A 107 9.58 17.18 -6.35
N ARG A 108 8.54 17.73 -5.70
CA ARG A 108 7.18 17.78 -6.25
C ARG A 108 7.06 18.64 -7.51
N GLU A 109 7.86 19.70 -7.66
CA GLU A 109 7.85 20.54 -8.87
C GLU A 109 8.22 19.74 -10.13
N SER A 110 9.13 18.76 -10.01
CA SER A 110 9.48 17.85 -11.10
C SER A 110 8.27 17.02 -11.57
N LEU A 111 7.39 16.61 -10.65
CA LEU A 111 6.15 15.92 -11.00
C LEU A 111 5.20 16.86 -11.75
N LEU A 112 5.03 18.10 -11.26
CA LEU A 112 4.18 19.09 -11.92
C LEU A 112 4.67 19.44 -13.33
N HIS A 113 5.99 19.51 -13.54
CA HIS A 113 6.57 19.67 -14.87
C HIS A 113 6.20 18.48 -15.79
N PHE A 114 6.35 17.24 -15.32
CA PHE A 114 5.93 16.05 -16.07
C PHE A 114 4.45 16.09 -16.47
N TYR A 115 3.55 16.47 -15.55
CA TYR A 115 2.12 16.57 -15.84
C TYR A 115 1.80 17.65 -16.89
N ARG A 116 2.52 18.77 -16.89
CA ARG A 116 2.39 19.82 -17.90
C ARG A 116 2.86 19.35 -19.26
N GLU A 117 4.05 18.75 -19.32
CA GLU A 117 4.66 18.26 -20.56
C GLU A 117 3.84 17.17 -21.26
N ASN A 118 3.13 16.35 -20.49
CA ASN A 118 2.39 15.20 -21.00
C ASN A 118 0.86 15.37 -20.89
N LYS A 119 0.38 16.59 -20.69
CA LYS A 119 -1.03 16.90 -20.39
C LYS A 119 -2.04 16.24 -21.34
N GLU A 120 -1.76 16.26 -22.65
CA GLU A 120 -2.67 15.70 -23.66
C GLU A 120 -2.83 14.18 -23.50
N PHE A 121 -1.70 13.46 -23.43
CA PHE A 121 -1.72 12.01 -23.24
C PHE A 121 -2.29 11.62 -21.88
N ILE A 122 -1.95 12.34 -20.81
CA ILE A 122 -2.51 12.10 -19.48
C ILE A 122 -4.03 12.28 -19.48
N THR A 123 -4.53 13.31 -20.18
CA THR A 123 -5.97 13.53 -20.33
C THR A 123 -6.63 12.38 -21.09
N TYR A 124 -6.02 11.93 -22.19
CA TYR A 124 -6.47 10.76 -22.94
C TYR A 124 -6.56 9.50 -22.04
N TYR A 125 -5.49 9.23 -21.30
CA TYR A 125 -5.38 8.07 -20.43
C TYR A 125 -6.40 8.10 -19.27
N ARG A 126 -6.47 9.22 -18.53
CA ARG A 126 -7.38 9.38 -17.39
C ARG A 126 -8.86 9.35 -17.79
N ARG A 127 -9.20 9.83 -18.99
CA ARG A 127 -10.55 9.71 -19.57
C ARG A 127 -10.88 8.31 -20.09
N LYS A 128 -9.97 7.34 -19.96
CA LYS A 128 -10.14 5.96 -20.46
C LYS A 128 -10.50 5.92 -21.95
N SER A 129 -10.02 6.89 -22.72
CA SER A 129 -10.24 6.95 -24.16
C SER A 129 -9.55 5.79 -24.88
N THR A 130 -10.08 5.40 -26.03
CA THR A 130 -9.62 4.23 -26.81
C THR A 130 -9.27 4.54 -28.27
N TYR A 131 -9.61 5.74 -28.75
CA TYR A 131 -9.52 6.09 -30.17
C TYR A 131 -8.07 6.16 -30.72
N LEU A 132 -7.05 6.20 -29.84
CA LEU A 132 -5.63 6.16 -30.22
C LEU A 132 -4.92 4.89 -29.74
N ASP A 133 -5.62 3.92 -29.16
CA ASP A 133 -4.99 2.78 -28.51
C ASP A 133 -4.11 1.97 -29.47
N LYS A 134 -4.55 1.81 -30.73
CA LYS A 134 -3.77 1.12 -31.77
C LYS A 134 -2.47 1.83 -32.14
N LYS A 135 -2.37 3.15 -31.93
CA LYS A 135 -1.16 3.94 -32.19
C LYS A 135 -0.24 4.00 -30.97
N TYR A 136 -0.81 3.93 -29.77
CA TYR A 136 -0.08 4.07 -28.51
C TYR A 136 0.45 2.73 -27.98
N PHE A 137 -0.30 1.65 -28.11
CA PHE A 137 -0.08 0.42 -27.33
C PHE A 137 0.07 -0.85 -28.19
N VAL A 138 0.35 -0.71 -29.49
CA VAL A 138 0.68 -1.84 -30.38
C VAL A 138 2.15 -1.72 -30.75
N ARG A 139 2.91 -2.81 -30.60
CA ARG A 139 4.34 -2.83 -30.94
C ARG A 139 4.56 -2.59 -32.43
N PHE A 140 5.70 -2.02 -32.78
CA PHE A 140 6.12 -1.75 -34.17
C PHE A 140 5.15 -0.87 -34.99
N LYS A 141 4.22 -0.13 -34.34
CA LYS A 141 3.22 0.74 -34.99
C LYS A 141 3.22 2.17 -34.45
N PHE A 142 4.40 2.76 -34.28
CA PHE A 142 4.53 4.15 -33.87
C PHE A 142 4.19 5.12 -35.02
N ASP A 143 3.56 6.24 -34.68
CA ASP A 143 3.18 7.32 -35.60
C ASP A 143 4.00 8.56 -35.24
N PHE A 144 4.92 8.98 -36.11
CA PHE A 144 5.79 10.14 -35.91
C PHE A 144 5.03 11.47 -35.78
N LYS A 145 3.73 11.50 -36.09
CA LYS A 145 2.88 12.67 -35.83
C LYS A 145 2.49 12.81 -34.36
N LEU A 146 2.73 11.78 -33.54
CA LEU A 146 2.53 11.81 -32.10
C LEU A 146 3.81 12.29 -31.40
N LYS A 147 3.67 12.85 -30.19
CA LYS A 147 4.81 13.12 -29.31
C LYS A 147 5.43 11.78 -28.88
N LEU A 148 6.61 11.46 -29.39
CA LEU A 148 7.36 10.25 -29.04
C LEU A 148 8.44 10.59 -28.00
N SER A 149 8.81 9.61 -27.16
CA SER A 149 9.97 9.73 -26.29
C SER A 149 11.25 9.85 -27.14
N PRO A 150 12.15 10.79 -26.85
CA PRO A 150 13.46 10.86 -27.50
C PRO A 150 14.27 9.58 -27.35
N GLU A 151 14.06 8.83 -26.27
CA GLU A 151 14.75 7.60 -25.91
C GLU A 151 14.11 6.34 -26.52
N LEU A 152 13.08 6.47 -27.37
CA LEU A 152 12.34 5.33 -27.93
C LEU A 152 13.26 4.31 -28.62
N TYR A 153 14.37 4.76 -29.24
CA TYR A 153 15.36 3.90 -29.88
C TYR A 153 16.12 2.97 -28.92
N SER A 154 16.15 3.30 -27.62
CA SER A 154 16.79 2.50 -26.58
C SER A 154 15.83 1.50 -25.94
N TYR A 155 14.55 1.53 -26.30
CA TYR A 155 13.55 0.66 -25.72
C TYR A 155 13.65 -0.75 -26.31
N ASP A 156 13.38 -1.74 -25.46
CA ASP A 156 13.26 -3.14 -25.85
C ASP A 156 12.01 -3.29 -26.75
N GLU A 157 12.22 -3.43 -28.06
CA GLU A 157 11.14 -3.46 -29.07
C GLU A 157 10.17 -4.63 -28.88
N GLU A 158 10.63 -5.74 -28.29
CA GLU A 158 9.77 -6.89 -27.98
C GLU A 158 8.90 -6.65 -26.75
N PHE A 159 9.35 -5.76 -25.85
CA PHE A 159 8.71 -5.51 -24.57
C PHE A 159 8.16 -4.10 -24.44
N SER A 160 8.19 -3.23 -25.45
CA SER A 160 7.82 -1.82 -25.30
C SER A 160 7.01 -1.29 -26.47
N THR A 161 6.21 -0.26 -26.20
CA THR A 161 5.46 0.49 -27.21
C THR A 161 5.88 1.96 -27.14
N SER A 162 5.23 2.82 -27.93
CA SER A 162 5.55 4.24 -27.91
C SER A 162 5.13 4.94 -26.59
N HIS A 163 4.10 4.42 -25.89
CA HIS A 163 3.46 5.14 -24.78
C HIS A 163 3.19 4.30 -23.50
N ASP A 164 3.50 3.00 -23.49
CA ASP A 164 3.33 2.17 -22.29
C ASP A 164 4.21 2.64 -21.12
N HIS A 165 5.45 3.04 -21.39
CA HIS A 165 6.33 3.61 -20.36
C HIS A 165 5.74 4.90 -19.77
N LEU A 166 5.10 5.74 -20.59
CA LEU A 166 4.45 6.95 -20.12
C LEU A 166 3.28 6.64 -19.18
N VAL A 167 2.54 5.54 -19.43
CA VAL A 167 1.52 5.05 -18.48
C VAL A 167 2.15 4.63 -17.15
N SER A 168 3.27 3.91 -17.18
CA SER A 168 4.00 3.53 -15.96
C SER A 168 4.45 4.75 -15.16
N GLN A 169 4.95 5.79 -15.84
CA GLN A 169 5.35 7.05 -15.22
C GLN A 169 4.16 7.78 -14.59
N ILE A 170 2.99 7.79 -15.22
CA ILE A 170 1.77 8.37 -14.63
C ILE A 170 1.43 7.66 -13.31
N LEU A 171 1.36 6.33 -13.33
CA LEU A 171 1.02 5.54 -12.14
C LEU A 171 2.06 5.73 -11.01
N ALA A 172 3.36 5.70 -11.36
CA ALA A 172 4.43 5.93 -10.40
C ALA A 172 4.39 7.34 -9.79
N ASN A 173 4.11 8.35 -10.61
CA ASN A 173 4.01 9.73 -10.14
C ASN A 173 2.76 9.94 -9.26
N ASP A 174 1.65 9.26 -9.54
CA ASP A 174 0.47 9.29 -8.68
C ASP A 174 0.76 8.69 -7.28
N MET A 175 1.61 7.65 -7.20
CA MET A 175 2.11 7.11 -5.91
C MET A 175 3.11 8.07 -5.24
N LEU A 176 4.03 8.64 -6.02
CA LEU A 176 5.06 9.55 -5.52
C LEU A 176 4.45 10.85 -4.97
N GLU A 177 3.38 11.34 -5.59
CA GLU A 177 2.63 12.49 -5.10
C GLU A 177 2.06 12.24 -3.70
N GLN A 178 1.56 11.03 -3.41
CA GLN A 178 1.07 10.66 -2.08
C GLN A 178 2.22 10.60 -1.07
N PHE A 179 3.35 10.01 -1.46
CA PHE A 179 4.56 9.97 -0.64
C PHE A 179 5.06 11.37 -0.28
N LEU A 180 5.26 12.22 -1.28
CA LEU A 180 5.74 13.60 -1.10
C LEU A 180 4.74 14.43 -0.30
N SER A 181 3.44 14.31 -0.57
CA SER A 181 2.41 14.99 0.22
C SER A 181 2.44 14.55 1.68
N GLY A 182 2.66 13.26 1.95
CA GLY A 182 2.82 12.74 3.30
C GLY A 182 4.04 13.31 4.02
N LYS A 183 5.16 13.53 3.32
CA LYS A 183 6.39 14.14 3.85
C LYS A 183 6.30 15.67 4.01
N ILE A 184 5.55 16.34 3.14
CA ILE A 184 5.34 17.80 3.21
C ILE A 184 4.34 18.15 4.31
N ASN A 185 3.28 17.34 4.45
CA ASN A 185 2.21 17.57 5.43
C ASN A 185 2.49 16.90 6.76
N SER A 186 3.59 16.14 6.89
CA SER A 186 4.11 15.74 8.19
C SER A 186 4.77 16.95 8.88
N ASP A 187 3.97 17.95 9.23
CA ASP A 187 4.35 18.97 10.22
C ASP A 187 4.29 18.33 11.60
N ASP A 188 5.43 18.28 12.32
CA ASP A 188 5.70 18.27 13.78
C ASP A 188 4.77 17.56 14.79
N ASN A 189 3.77 16.81 14.35
CA ASN A 189 2.66 16.33 15.17
C ASN A 189 2.51 14.81 15.10
N ARG A 190 3.61 14.06 14.90
CA ARG A 190 3.58 12.61 15.16
C ARG A 190 3.49 12.27 16.64
N GLU A 191 3.67 13.26 17.53
CA GLU A 191 3.27 13.14 18.93
C GLU A 191 1.79 13.54 19.18
N SER A 192 1.13 14.33 18.32
CA SER A 192 -0.24 14.81 18.59
C SER A 192 -1.33 14.33 17.61
N ALA A 193 -1.00 13.64 16.52
CA ALA A 193 -2.00 13.03 15.60
C ALA A 193 -2.69 11.78 16.17
N VAL A 194 -2.27 11.29 17.34
CA VAL A 194 -3.01 10.29 18.14
C VAL A 194 -4.14 10.95 18.97
N GLU A 195 -4.16 12.28 19.10
CA GLU A 195 -5.13 12.98 19.95
C GLU A 195 -6.34 13.56 19.22
N SER A 196 -6.35 13.61 17.88
CA SER A 196 -7.47 14.21 17.12
C SER A 196 -8.42 13.22 16.46
N ALA A 197 -8.21 11.91 16.60
CA ALA A 197 -9.36 11.01 16.62
C ALA A 197 -10.06 11.31 17.95
N LYS A 198 -11.37 11.59 17.97
CA LYS A 198 -12.12 11.70 19.23
C LYS A 198 -11.73 10.49 20.09
N GLN A 199 -10.91 10.70 21.12
CA GLN A 199 -10.36 9.61 21.91
C GLN A 199 -11.54 8.88 22.52
N VAL A 200 -11.74 7.63 22.12
CA VAL A 200 -12.80 6.80 22.67
C VAL A 200 -12.30 6.36 24.04
N GLU A 201 -12.77 7.03 25.08
CA GLU A 201 -12.41 6.70 26.46
C GLU A 201 -13.20 5.48 26.95
N TRP A 202 -12.52 4.62 27.70
CA TRP A 202 -13.19 3.52 28.37
C TRP A 202 -13.88 4.01 29.64
N THR A 203 -15.22 3.97 29.64
CA THR A 203 -16.05 4.50 30.73
C THR A 203 -16.60 3.42 31.67
N ALA A 204 -16.47 2.14 31.32
CA ALA A 204 -16.90 1.04 32.17
C ALA A 204 -15.87 0.74 33.29
N PRO A 205 -16.21 -0.06 34.31
CA PRO A 205 -15.27 -0.39 35.38
C PRO A 205 -13.98 -1.04 34.86
N LYS A 206 -12.82 -0.73 35.46
CA LYS A 206 -11.52 -1.31 35.07
C LYS A 206 -11.52 -2.84 35.05
N VAL A 207 -12.27 -3.45 35.97
CA VAL A 207 -12.42 -4.91 36.04
C VAL A 207 -13.05 -5.50 34.78
N ALA A 208 -13.98 -4.78 34.14
CA ALA A 208 -14.62 -5.20 32.89
C ALA A 208 -13.62 -5.16 31.72
N LEU A 209 -12.75 -4.15 31.67
CA LEU A 209 -11.69 -4.08 30.66
C LEU A 209 -10.66 -5.20 30.86
N THR A 210 -10.23 -5.44 32.11
CA THR A 210 -9.33 -6.55 32.45
C THR A 210 -9.90 -7.92 32.06
N GLU A 211 -11.20 -8.13 32.29
CA GLU A 211 -11.92 -9.35 31.88
C GLU A 211 -11.91 -9.53 30.35
N LEU A 212 -12.22 -8.46 29.61
CA LEU A 212 -12.25 -8.46 28.14
C LEU A 212 -10.86 -8.73 27.55
N LEU A 213 -9.85 -7.98 27.97
CA LEU A 213 -8.49 -8.11 27.45
C LEU A 213 -7.91 -9.50 27.71
N TYR A 214 -8.17 -10.08 28.88
CA TYR A 214 -7.73 -11.42 29.19
C TYR A 214 -8.42 -12.48 28.33
N ALA A 215 -9.72 -12.32 28.05
CA ALA A 215 -10.43 -13.22 27.14
C ALA A 215 -9.89 -13.14 25.70
N LEU A 216 -9.64 -11.94 25.19
CA LEU A 216 -9.03 -11.74 23.86
C LEU A 216 -7.60 -12.26 23.78
N TYR A 217 -6.83 -12.18 24.87
CA TYR A 217 -5.52 -12.81 24.95
C TYR A 217 -5.62 -14.34 24.84
N LEU A 218 -6.60 -14.97 25.52
CA LEU A 218 -6.80 -16.42 25.45
C LEU A 218 -7.23 -16.91 24.06
N THR A 219 -7.92 -16.07 23.28
CA THR A 219 -8.28 -16.41 21.89
C THR A 219 -7.11 -16.27 20.91
N LYS A 220 -5.96 -15.72 21.35
CA LYS A 220 -4.75 -15.56 20.53
C LYS A 220 -5.01 -14.77 19.24
N CYS A 221 -5.93 -13.81 19.29
CA CYS A 221 -6.35 -13.01 18.13
C CYS A 221 -5.42 -11.81 17.82
N PHE A 222 -4.50 -11.46 18.72
CA PHE A 222 -3.53 -10.38 18.52
C PHE A 222 -2.23 -10.90 17.88
N ASN A 223 -1.71 -10.16 16.89
CA ASN A 223 -0.44 -10.42 16.20
C ASN A 223 -0.23 -11.90 15.83
N GLY A 224 -1.25 -12.54 15.24
CA GLY A 224 -1.18 -13.95 14.86
C GLY A 224 -0.96 -14.92 16.04
N GLY A 225 -1.34 -14.52 17.25
CA GLY A 225 -1.19 -15.28 18.48
C GLY A 225 0.14 -15.08 19.22
N GLN A 226 1.00 -14.17 18.77
CA GLN A 226 2.34 -13.99 19.30
C GLN A 226 2.46 -12.91 20.40
N SER A 227 1.43 -12.09 20.61
CA SER A 227 1.46 -11.02 21.63
C SER A 227 1.50 -11.58 23.05
N ASP A 228 2.33 -10.97 23.89
CA ASP A 228 2.35 -11.24 25.33
C ASP A 228 1.22 -10.48 26.05
N LEU A 229 0.77 -11.01 27.18
CA LEU A 229 -0.29 -10.43 28.00
C LEU A 229 0.06 -9.01 28.48
N ALA A 230 1.30 -8.78 28.91
CA ALA A 230 1.75 -7.48 29.38
C ALA A 230 1.84 -6.43 28.26
N GLU A 231 2.03 -6.86 27.02
CA GLU A 231 2.04 -6.00 25.83
C GLU A 231 0.62 -5.55 25.48
N ILE A 232 -0.34 -6.50 25.47
CA ILE A 232 -1.76 -6.22 25.20
C ILE A 232 -2.35 -5.26 26.23
N PHE A 233 -2.02 -5.45 27.52
CA PHE A 233 -2.50 -4.57 28.59
C PHE A 233 -1.92 -3.15 28.47
N ARG A 234 -0.61 -3.02 28.21
CA ARG A 234 0.02 -1.69 27.99
C ARG A 234 -0.57 -0.97 26.78
N TRP A 235 -0.78 -1.70 25.69
CA TRP A 235 -1.44 -1.17 24.50
C TRP A 235 -2.87 -0.68 24.80
N ALA A 236 -3.66 -1.45 25.53
CA ALA A 236 -5.03 -1.08 25.87
C ALA A 236 -5.11 0.11 26.82
N GLU A 237 -4.22 0.19 27.83
CA GLU A 237 -4.11 1.34 28.72
C GLU A 237 -3.80 2.63 27.94
N SER A 238 -2.87 2.56 26.99
CA SER A 238 -2.51 3.68 26.11
C SER A 238 -3.61 4.03 25.12
N SER A 239 -4.35 3.05 24.59
CA SER A 239 -5.34 3.27 23.54
C SER A 239 -6.68 3.79 24.08
N MET A 240 -7.03 3.44 25.32
CA MET A 240 -8.31 3.79 25.94
C MET A 240 -8.18 4.84 27.05
N ASN A 241 -6.98 5.40 27.25
CA ASN A 241 -6.66 6.38 28.29
C ASN A 241 -7.09 5.95 29.71
N VAL A 242 -6.84 4.68 30.07
CA VAL A 242 -7.20 4.10 31.38
C VAL A 242 -5.98 3.45 32.02
N ASN A 243 -5.81 3.64 33.32
CA ASN A 243 -4.82 2.93 34.13
C ASN A 243 -5.48 1.71 34.79
N LEU A 244 -5.16 0.50 34.31
CA LEU A 244 -5.65 -0.79 34.83
C LEU A 244 -4.91 -1.23 36.11
N GLY A 245 -3.72 -0.69 36.35
CA GLY A 245 -2.93 -0.96 37.55
C GLY A 245 -2.51 -2.43 37.61
N ASN A 246 -2.61 -3.06 38.79
CA ASN A 246 -2.20 -4.45 38.97
C ASN A 246 -3.28 -5.43 38.46
N PHE A 247 -3.29 -5.66 37.15
CA PHE A 247 -4.22 -6.57 36.50
C PHE A 247 -4.12 -8.02 36.98
N HIS A 248 -2.95 -8.49 37.45
CA HIS A 248 -2.80 -9.82 38.04
C HIS A 248 -3.64 -9.98 39.32
N LYS A 249 -3.68 -8.94 40.17
CA LYS A 249 -4.54 -8.91 41.36
C LYS A 249 -6.02 -8.93 40.98
N THR A 250 -6.41 -8.11 40.00
CA THR A 250 -7.79 -8.07 39.51
C THR A 250 -8.23 -9.41 38.90
N LEU A 251 -7.36 -10.11 38.17
CA LEU A 251 -7.62 -11.45 37.65
C LEU A 251 -7.77 -12.49 38.78
N ALA A 252 -6.95 -12.39 39.84
CA ALA A 252 -7.09 -13.24 41.01
C ALA A 252 -8.43 -13.00 41.74
N GLU A 253 -8.87 -11.74 41.85
CA GLU A 253 -10.16 -11.37 42.43
C GLU A 253 -11.34 -11.86 41.57
N LEU A 254 -11.24 -11.77 40.24
CA LEU A 254 -12.21 -12.33 39.29
C LEU A 254 -12.37 -13.84 39.48
N ARG A 255 -11.25 -14.56 39.67
CA ARG A 255 -11.25 -16.01 39.92
C ARG A 255 -11.98 -16.41 41.21
N LEU A 256 -11.94 -15.55 42.24
CA LEU A 256 -12.52 -15.83 43.55
C LEU A 256 -14.04 -15.55 43.63
N ARG A 257 -14.65 -14.98 42.59
CA ARG A 257 -16.09 -14.73 42.55
C ARG A 257 -16.88 -16.06 42.53
N LYS A 258 -17.87 -16.16 43.42
CA LYS A 258 -18.77 -17.31 43.54
C LYS A 258 -19.92 -17.30 42.53
N THR A 259 -20.29 -16.11 42.04
CA THR A 259 -21.38 -15.86 41.09
C THR A 259 -20.90 -14.83 40.06
N ASP A 260 -21.32 -14.94 38.80
CA ASP A 260 -21.01 -14.01 37.70
C ASP A 260 -19.51 -13.73 37.47
N ARG A 261 -18.74 -14.81 37.23
CA ARG A 261 -17.29 -14.73 36.98
C ARG A 261 -16.91 -13.97 35.72
N SER A 262 -17.76 -14.00 34.69
CA SER A 262 -17.56 -13.35 33.38
C SER A 262 -18.72 -12.40 33.05
N LYS A 263 -19.06 -11.52 34.00
CA LYS A 263 -20.25 -10.67 33.92
C LYS A 263 -20.23 -9.76 32.71
N PHE A 264 -19.07 -9.22 32.34
CA PHE A 264 -18.98 -8.28 31.23
C PHE A 264 -19.08 -8.98 29.87
N LEU A 265 -18.43 -10.13 29.71
CA LEU A 265 -18.51 -10.91 28.47
C LEU A 265 -19.93 -11.43 28.20
N SER A 266 -20.64 -11.88 29.24
CA SER A 266 -22.04 -12.29 29.11
C SER A 266 -22.95 -11.13 28.66
N LEU A 267 -22.70 -9.92 29.16
CA LEU A 267 -23.43 -8.72 28.75
C LEU A 267 -23.14 -8.35 27.28
N LEU A 268 -21.88 -8.43 26.84
CA LEU A 268 -21.51 -8.18 25.44
C LEU A 268 -22.22 -9.14 24.48
N GLN A 269 -22.24 -10.44 24.81
CA GLN A 269 -22.91 -11.45 24.01
C GLN A 269 -24.41 -11.19 23.93
N GLN A 270 -25.05 -10.85 25.05
CA GLN A 270 -26.48 -10.54 25.08
C GLN A 270 -26.80 -9.33 24.20
N ASN A 271 -26.05 -8.23 24.34
CA ASN A 271 -26.27 -7.01 23.56
C ASN A 271 -26.11 -7.24 22.05
N PHE A 272 -25.08 -8.00 21.65
CA PHE A 272 -24.84 -8.28 20.24
C PHE A 272 -25.92 -9.19 19.63
N ASN A 273 -26.33 -10.23 20.35
CA ASN A 273 -27.41 -11.11 19.89
C ASN A 273 -28.75 -10.38 19.81
N GLN A 274 -29.04 -9.48 20.75
CA GLN A 274 -30.25 -8.65 20.68
C GLN A 274 -30.25 -7.78 19.43
N TYR A 275 -29.13 -7.09 19.15
CA TYR A 275 -28.98 -6.29 17.93
C TYR A 275 -29.21 -7.11 16.64
N LEU A 276 -28.73 -8.36 16.60
CA LEU A 276 -28.96 -9.24 15.45
C LEU A 276 -30.43 -9.65 15.32
N ASN A 277 -31.08 -10.01 16.43
CA ASN A 277 -32.50 -10.36 16.40
C ASN A 277 -33.38 -9.18 15.95
N ASP A 278 -33.05 -7.96 16.38
CA ASP A 278 -33.77 -6.74 15.99
C ASP A 278 -33.63 -6.40 14.48
N LEU A 279 -32.63 -6.96 13.80
CA LEU A 279 -32.44 -6.79 12.34
C LEU A 279 -33.17 -7.86 11.51
N ASP A 280 -33.52 -8.99 12.14
CA ASP A 280 -34.22 -10.11 11.53
C ASP A 280 -35.76 -10.01 11.70
N GLU A 281 -36.24 -9.06 12.52
CA GLU A 281 -37.64 -8.60 12.59
C GLU A 281 -37.98 -7.52 11.56
#